data_AF-A0A839U4T6-F1
#
_entry.id   AF-A0A839U4T6-F1
#
_cell.length_a   1.000
_cell.length_b   1.000
_cell.length_c   1.000
_cell.angle_alpha   90.00
_cell.angle_beta   90.00
_cell.angle_gamma   90.00
#
_symmetry.space_group_name_H-M   'P 1'
#
loop_
_entity.id
_entity.type
_entity.pdbx_description
1 polymer ?
#
loop_
_entity_poly.entity_id
_entity_poly.type
_entity_poly.pdbx_seq_one_letter_code
_entity_poly.pdbx_strand_id
1 'polypeptide(L)'
;MSAVIVAILRALGIPLCIFLGMLGYYEGMPVLRDIPYIGVIPIVGELATGRVASESAKAAAAARAGYVELSEKTALQAQLAEERRSRLRASQLYDEAQKRATAAAQANRIANEKLDKDINKDTGSDGAVWGADDLDWLSNH
;
A
#
# COMPACT_ATOMS: atom_id res chain seq x y z
N MET A 1 -34.31 -65.65 25.32
CA MET A 1 -33.44 -65.09 24.25
C MET A 1 -34.18 -64.10 23.36
N SER A 2 -35.35 -64.42 22.81
CA SER A 2 -36.10 -63.51 21.91
C SER A 2 -36.57 -62.19 22.56
N ALA A 3 -36.90 -62.17 23.85
CA ALA A 3 -37.30 -60.94 24.55
C ALA A 3 -36.15 -59.94 24.71
N VAL A 4 -34.92 -60.43 24.86
CA VAL A 4 -33.70 -59.60 24.98
C VAL A 4 -33.38 -58.96 23.63
N ILE A 5 -33.54 -59.69 22.54
CA ILE A 5 -33.33 -59.17 21.17
C ILE A 5 -34.34 -58.06 20.85
N VAL A 6 -35.61 -58.23 21.22
CA VAL A 6 -36.64 -57.20 21.02
C VAL A 6 -36.41 -55.98 21.91
N ALA A 7 -35.94 -56.18 23.15
CA ALA A 7 -35.57 -55.08 24.04
C ALA A 7 -34.36 -54.30 23.51
N ILE A 8 -33.35 -54.99 22.99
CA ILE A 8 -32.18 -54.38 22.33
C ILE A 8 -32.60 -53.65 21.06
N LEU A 9 -33.51 -54.19 20.24
CA LEU A 9 -34.03 -53.51 19.05
C LEU A 9 -34.78 -52.21 19.40
N ARG A 10 -35.59 -52.23 20.47
CA ARG A 10 -36.28 -51.01 20.97
C ARG A 10 -35.32 -50.02 21.62
N ALA A 11 -34.35 -50.51 22.38
CA ALA A 11 -33.35 -49.70 23.06
C ALA A 11 -32.31 -49.12 22.10
N LEU A 12 -32.08 -49.74 20.94
CA LEU A 12 -31.23 -49.17 19.89
C LEU A 12 -32.02 -48.28 18.94
N GLY A 13 -33.29 -48.57 18.65
CA GLY A 13 -34.05 -47.83 17.64
C GLY A 13 -34.11 -46.32 17.91
N ILE A 14 -34.62 -45.92 19.08
CA ILE A 14 -34.78 -44.49 19.40
C ILE A 14 -33.42 -43.79 19.60
N PRO A 15 -32.46 -44.34 20.39
CA PRO A 15 -31.15 -43.72 20.56
C PRO A 15 -30.33 -43.65 19.27
N LEU A 16 -30.45 -44.64 18.38
CA LEU A 16 -29.79 -44.62 17.07
C LEU A 16 -30.36 -43.51 16.19
N CYS A 17 -31.69 -43.31 16.17
CA CYS A 17 -32.30 -42.20 15.43
C CYS A 17 -31.86 -40.84 15.98
N ILE A 18 -31.78 -40.69 17.31
CA ILE A 18 -31.27 -39.46 17.96
C ILE A 18 -29.79 -39.24 17.58
N PHE A 19 -28.97 -40.28 17.64
CA PHE A 19 -27.55 -40.23 17.29
C PHE A 19 -27.35 -39.85 15.82
N LEU A 20 -28.09 -40.48 14.89
CA LEU A 20 -28.03 -40.15 13.46
C LEU A 20 -28.54 -38.73 13.17
N GLY A 21 -29.59 -38.28 13.86
CA GLY A 21 -30.07 -36.90 13.75
C GLY A 21 -29.04 -35.90 14.25
N MET A 22 -28.36 -36.20 15.36
CA MET A 22 -27.29 -35.37 15.90
C MET A 22 -26.06 -35.36 14.96
N LEU A 23 -25.67 -36.52 14.41
CA LEU A 23 -24.60 -36.63 13.42
C LEU A 23 -24.92 -35.78 12.18
N GLY A 24 -26.12 -35.92 11.61
CA GLY A 24 -26.57 -35.13 10.46
C GLY A 24 -26.65 -33.62 10.74
N TYR A 25 -26.91 -33.22 12.00
CA TYR A 25 -26.92 -31.80 12.39
C TYR A 25 -25.51 -31.20 12.49
N TYR A 26 -24.55 -31.94 13.07
CA TYR A 26 -23.19 -31.43 13.30
C TYR A 26 -22.28 -31.58 12.06
N GLU A 27 -22.32 -32.73 11.39
CA GLU A 27 -21.48 -33.04 10.23
C GLU A 27 -22.15 -32.74 8.88
N GLY A 28 -23.48 -32.57 8.90
CA GLY A 28 -24.29 -32.43 7.69
C GLY A 28 -24.74 -33.78 7.13
N MET A 29 -25.70 -33.76 6.20
CA MET A 29 -26.13 -34.97 5.49
C MET A 29 -25.31 -35.18 4.22
N PRO A 30 -24.51 -36.27 4.10
CA PRO A 30 -23.63 -36.50 2.96
C PRO A 30 -24.41 -36.65 1.64
N VAL A 31 -25.62 -37.21 1.68
CA VAL A 31 -26.48 -37.39 0.49
C VAL A 31 -26.94 -36.06 -0.10
N LEU A 32 -27.17 -35.04 0.74
CA LEU A 32 -27.58 -33.72 0.26
C LEU A 32 -26.38 -32.93 -0.24
N ARG A 33 -25.20 -33.12 0.35
CA ARG A 33 -23.97 -32.38 0.01
C ARG A 33 -23.54 -32.52 -1.46
N ASP A 34 -23.80 -33.68 -2.07
CA ASP A 34 -23.38 -33.97 -3.45
C ASP A 34 -24.33 -33.38 -4.51
N ILE A 35 -25.44 -32.77 -4.09
CA ILE A 35 -26.39 -32.12 -5.00
C ILE A 35 -25.90 -30.69 -5.30
N PRO A 36 -25.60 -30.36 -6.57
CA PRO A 36 -25.17 -29.02 -6.94
C PRO A 36 -26.24 -27.98 -6.59
N TYR A 37 -25.82 -26.80 -6.12
CA TYR A 37 -26.67 -25.66 -5.73
C TYR A 37 -27.54 -25.82 -4.48
N ILE A 38 -27.56 -26.99 -3.82
CA ILE A 38 -28.37 -27.16 -2.60
C ILE A 38 -27.92 -26.24 -1.45
N GLY A 39 -26.62 -25.90 -1.43
CA GLY A 39 -26.00 -24.98 -0.48
C GLY A 39 -26.45 -23.52 -0.59
N VAL A 40 -27.16 -23.14 -1.65
CA VAL A 40 -27.67 -21.78 -1.86
C VAL A 40 -28.96 -21.53 -1.07
N ILE A 41 -29.69 -22.59 -0.71
CA ILE A 41 -30.94 -22.49 0.06
C ILE A 41 -30.58 -22.40 1.54
N PRO A 42 -30.92 -21.31 2.27
CA PRO A 42 -30.44 -21.08 3.63
C PRO A 42 -30.70 -22.24 4.60
N ILE A 43 -31.89 -22.85 4.54
CA ILE A 43 -32.31 -23.91 5.48
C ILE A 43 -31.74 -25.28 5.09
N VAL A 44 -31.73 -25.61 3.79
CA VAL A 44 -31.30 -26.93 3.29
C VAL A 44 -29.79 -27.00 3.16
N GLY A 45 -29.16 -25.90 2.78
CA GLY A 45 -27.72 -25.74 2.69
C GLY A 45 -27.05 -25.93 4.04
N GLU A 46 -27.55 -25.28 5.11
CA GLU A 46 -26.98 -25.40 6.46
C GLU A 46 -27.07 -26.83 7.01
N LEU A 47 -28.13 -27.57 6.67
CA LEU A 47 -28.29 -28.98 7.01
C LEU A 47 -27.40 -29.91 6.15
N ALA A 48 -27.06 -29.51 4.93
CA ALA A 48 -26.18 -30.27 4.04
C ALA A 48 -24.70 -30.09 4.37
N THR A 49 -24.26 -28.88 4.76
CA THR A 49 -22.86 -28.60 5.18
C THR A 49 -22.59 -28.91 6.65
N GLY A 50 -23.60 -28.90 7.51
CA GLY A 50 -23.45 -29.11 8.95
C GLY A 50 -22.97 -27.86 9.69
N ARG A 51 -23.33 -27.77 10.97
CA ARG A 51 -23.07 -26.58 11.82
C ARG A 51 -21.58 -26.33 12.07
N VAL A 52 -20.75 -27.37 12.14
CA VAL A 52 -19.31 -27.21 12.41
C VAL A 52 -18.60 -26.56 11.22
N ALA A 53 -18.95 -26.95 10.00
CA ALA A 53 -18.40 -26.37 8.79
C ALA A 53 -18.81 -24.90 8.64
N SER A 54 -20.07 -24.56 8.93
CA SER A 54 -20.56 -23.18 8.83
C SER A 54 -19.89 -22.25 9.85
N GLU A 55 -19.76 -22.68 11.11
CA GLU A 55 -19.11 -21.89 12.16
C GLU A 55 -17.59 -21.76 11.94
N SER A 56 -16.91 -22.82 11.46
CA SER A 56 -15.49 -22.74 11.12
C SER A 56 -15.23 -21.79 9.94
N ALA A 57 -16.10 -21.77 8.93
CA ALA A 57 -16.01 -20.83 7.83
C ALA A 57 -16.20 -19.38 8.28
N LYS A 58 -17.14 -19.11 9.19
CA LYS A 58 -17.34 -17.79 9.80
C LYS A 58 -16.10 -17.36 10.60
N ALA A 59 -15.53 -18.25 11.42
CA ALA A 59 -14.32 -17.97 12.18
C ALA A 59 -13.13 -17.67 11.26
N ALA A 60 -12.96 -18.44 10.19
CA ALA A 60 -11.92 -18.21 9.19
C ALA A 60 -12.11 -16.87 8.46
N ALA A 61 -13.35 -16.50 8.11
CA ALA A 61 -13.66 -15.21 7.50
C ALA A 61 -13.34 -14.03 8.44
N ALA A 62 -13.73 -14.15 9.71
CA ALA A 62 -13.43 -13.13 10.73
C ALA A 62 -11.92 -12.97 10.96
N ALA A 63 -11.17 -14.07 11.03
CA ALA A 63 -9.71 -14.02 11.14
C ALA A 63 -9.07 -13.34 9.93
N ARG A 64 -9.51 -13.67 8.71
CA ARG A 64 -9.02 -13.03 7.47
C ARG A 64 -9.32 -11.52 7.45
N ALA A 65 -10.50 -11.10 7.90
CA ALA A 65 -10.84 -9.68 7.98
C ALA A 65 -9.86 -8.91 8.89
N GLY A 66 -9.50 -9.48 10.05
CA GLY A 66 -8.50 -8.87 10.93
C GLY A 66 -7.10 -8.74 10.31
N TYR A 67 -6.68 -9.73 9.51
CA TYR A 67 -5.41 -9.65 8.78
C TYR A 67 -5.42 -8.59 7.68
N VAL A 68 -6.55 -8.42 6.98
CA VAL A 68 -6.71 -7.37 5.96
C VAL A 68 -6.59 -6.00 6.61
N GLU A 69 -7.33 -5.74 7.69
CA GLU A 69 -7.27 -4.46 8.42
C GLU A 69 -5.85 -4.15 8.91
N LEU A 70 -5.15 -5.15 9.47
CA LEU A 70 -3.76 -4.98 9.91
C LEU A 70 -2.84 -4.66 8.73
N SER A 71 -3.00 -5.35 7.60
CA SER A 71 -2.20 -5.12 6.40
C SER A 71 -2.41 -3.72 5.82
N GLU A 72 -3.66 -3.24 5.78
CA GLU A 72 -4.02 -1.90 5.32
C GLU A 72 -3.39 -0.84 6.23
N LYS A 73 -3.50 -1.02 7.55
CA LYS A 73 -2.88 -0.13 8.54
C LYS A 73 -1.36 -0.07 8.37
N THR A 74 -0.69 -1.20 8.21
CA THR A 74 0.76 -1.26 7.99
C THR A 74 1.16 -0.56 6.69
N ALA A 75 0.40 -0.77 5.61
CA ALA A 75 0.66 -0.11 4.33
C ALA A 75 0.52 1.41 4.43
N LEU A 76 -0.54 1.91 5.08
CA LEU A 76 -0.75 3.34 5.30
C LEU A 76 0.35 3.96 6.16
N GLN A 77 0.80 3.27 7.22
CA GLN A 77 1.91 3.72 8.04
C GLN A 77 3.22 3.82 7.25
N ALA A 78 3.49 2.86 6.36
CA ALA A 78 4.66 2.87 5.49
C ALA A 78 4.62 4.06 4.51
N GLN A 79 3.48 4.30 3.86
CA GLN A 79 3.30 5.44 2.95
C GLN A 79 3.51 6.78 3.68
N LEU A 80 2.95 6.94 4.88
CA LEU A 80 3.12 8.15 5.68
C LEU A 80 4.58 8.36 6.10
N ALA A 81 5.30 7.28 6.44
CA ALA A 81 6.72 7.36 6.77
C ALA A 81 7.57 7.76 5.56
N GLU A 82 7.27 7.24 4.38
CA GLU A 82 7.94 7.60 3.13
C GLU A 82 7.66 9.06 2.74
N GLU A 83 6.41 9.50 2.84
CA GLU A 83 6.04 10.88 2.57
C GLU A 83 6.79 11.85 3.48
N ARG A 84 6.86 11.56 4.78
CA ARG A 84 7.64 12.35 5.75
C ARG A 84 9.13 12.43 5.37
N ARG A 85 9.73 11.31 4.94
CA ARG A 85 11.12 11.28 4.47
C ARG A 85 11.30 12.09 3.19
N SER A 86 10.34 12.05 2.27
CA SER A 86 10.39 12.84 1.04
C SER A 86 10.30 14.34 1.33
N ARG A 87 9.39 14.75 2.23
CA ARG A 87 9.22 16.14 2.64
C ARG A 87 10.47 16.69 3.33
N LEU A 88 11.09 15.92 4.22
CA LEU A 88 12.32 16.32 4.89
C LEU A 88 13.49 16.52 3.90
N ARG A 89 13.62 15.60 2.93
CA ARG A 89 14.64 15.76 1.87
C ARG A 89 14.35 16.98 1.01
N ALA A 90 13.11 17.20 0.63
CA ALA A 90 12.70 18.36 -0.16
C ALA A 90 12.97 19.67 0.58
N SER A 91 12.68 19.74 1.89
CA SER A 91 12.95 20.95 2.68
C SER A 91 14.45 21.24 2.78
N GLN A 92 15.28 20.21 3.00
CA GLN A 92 16.73 20.37 3.04
C GLN A 92 17.29 20.86 1.70
N LEU A 93 16.84 20.26 0.58
CA LEU A 93 17.25 20.69 -0.75
C LEU A 93 16.81 22.12 -1.06
N TYR A 94 15.60 22.51 -0.63
CA TYR A 94 15.10 23.87 -0.78
C TYR A 94 15.95 24.87 0.00
N ASP A 95 16.26 24.58 1.27
CA ASP A 95 17.07 25.45 2.12
C ASP A 95 18.49 25.63 1.56
N GLU A 96 19.11 24.55 1.06
CA GLU A 96 20.41 24.62 0.40
C GLU A 96 20.35 25.42 -0.91
N ALA A 97 19.33 25.19 -1.74
CA ALA A 97 19.14 25.93 -2.98
C ALA A 97 18.94 27.43 -2.70
N GLN A 98 18.16 27.78 -1.68
CA GLN A 98 17.93 29.16 -1.27
C GLN A 98 19.23 29.83 -0.81
N LYS A 99 20.06 29.15 -0.01
CA LYS A 99 21.38 29.65 0.40
C LYS A 99 22.32 29.87 -0.79
N ARG A 100 22.32 28.96 -1.76
CA ARG A 100 23.14 29.12 -2.98
C ARG A 100 22.64 30.28 -3.84
N ALA A 101 21.33 30.44 -3.98
CA ALA A 101 20.72 31.52 -4.74
C ALA A 101 21.04 32.90 -4.12
N THR A 102 20.94 33.04 -2.80
CA THR A 102 21.28 34.30 -2.12
C THR A 102 22.77 34.62 -2.23
N ALA A 103 23.65 33.63 -2.06
CA ALA A 103 25.09 33.80 -2.25
C ALA A 103 25.44 34.21 -3.69
N ALA A 104 24.84 33.57 -4.69
CA ALA A 104 25.04 33.91 -6.10
C ALA A 104 24.52 35.32 -6.43
N ALA A 105 23.36 35.70 -5.91
CA ALA A 105 22.81 37.04 -6.07
C ALA A 105 23.73 38.11 -5.45
N GLN A 106 24.29 37.84 -4.28
CA GLN A 106 25.25 38.74 -3.64
C GLN A 106 26.57 38.83 -4.41
N ALA A 107 27.10 37.70 -4.89
CA ALA A 107 28.31 37.67 -5.71
C ALA A 107 28.12 38.47 -7.02
N ASN A 108 26.99 38.29 -7.69
CA ASN A 108 26.64 39.06 -8.90
C ASN A 108 26.53 40.55 -8.60
N ARG A 109 25.93 40.94 -7.47
CA ARG A 109 25.85 42.35 -7.07
C ARG A 109 27.24 42.96 -6.88
N ILE A 110 28.13 42.26 -6.16
CA ILE A 110 29.51 42.71 -5.94
C ILE A 110 30.28 42.80 -7.27
N ALA A 111 30.11 41.82 -8.15
CA ALA A 111 30.74 41.83 -9.47
C ALA A 111 30.28 43.02 -10.32
N ASN A 112 28.96 43.30 -10.33
CA ASN A 112 28.40 44.44 -11.04
C ASN A 112 28.86 45.77 -10.45
N GLU A 113 28.85 45.91 -9.12
CA GLU A 113 29.36 47.13 -8.46
C GLU A 113 30.85 47.38 -8.75
N LYS A 114 31.64 46.30 -8.88
CA LYS A 114 33.05 46.41 -9.30
C LYS A 114 33.14 46.83 -10.76
N LEU A 115 32.39 46.18 -11.65
CA LEU A 115 32.34 46.52 -13.07
C LEU A 115 31.94 47.99 -13.28
N ASP A 116 30.89 48.46 -12.60
CA ASP A 116 30.46 49.85 -12.67
C ASP A 116 31.54 50.81 -12.19
N LYS A 117 32.30 50.47 -11.14
CA LYS A 117 33.44 51.27 -10.69
C LYS A 117 34.57 51.31 -11.72
N ASP A 118 34.86 50.18 -12.36
CA ASP A 118 35.91 50.07 -13.37
C ASP A 118 35.52 50.86 -14.62
N ILE A 119 34.26 50.75 -15.07
CA ILE A 119 33.68 51.57 -16.16
C ILE A 119 33.76 53.06 -15.82
N ASN A 120 33.37 53.47 -14.61
CA ASN A 120 33.41 54.89 -14.23
C ASN A 120 34.83 55.45 -14.06
N LYS A 121 35.82 54.59 -13.79
CA LYS A 121 37.24 54.98 -13.77
C LYS A 121 37.83 55.08 -15.18
N ASP A 122 37.25 54.37 -16.12
CA ASP A 122 37.63 54.38 -17.53
C ASP A 122 37.12 55.66 -18.20
N THR A 123 37.80 56.78 -17.89
CA THR A 123 37.53 58.11 -18.46
C THR A 123 38.49 58.45 -19.59
N GLY A 124 39.21 57.46 -20.11
CA GLY A 124 40.15 57.61 -21.21
C GLY A 124 39.46 58.11 -22.48
N SER A 125 40.13 59.00 -23.21
CA SER A 125 39.68 59.45 -24.53
C SER A 125 40.11 58.51 -25.65
N ASP A 126 40.73 57.38 -25.31
CA ASP A 126 41.21 56.37 -26.23
C ASP A 126 40.04 55.67 -26.94
N GLY A 127 38.89 55.49 -26.28
CA GLY A 127 37.75 54.83 -26.91
C GLY A 127 38.10 53.41 -27.37
N ALA A 128 37.22 52.79 -28.16
CA ALA A 128 37.50 51.46 -28.73
C ALA A 128 38.47 51.57 -29.92
N VAL A 129 39.76 51.77 -29.63
CA VAL A 129 40.81 51.66 -30.66
C VAL A 129 41.04 50.18 -30.95
N TRP A 130 40.87 49.78 -32.21
CA TRP A 130 41.20 48.43 -32.63
C TRP A 130 42.70 48.22 -32.43
N GLY A 131 43.04 47.21 -31.62
CA GLY A 131 44.42 46.82 -31.39
C GLY A 131 45.02 46.16 -32.63
N ALA A 132 46.35 46.00 -32.63
CA ALA A 132 47.03 45.24 -33.67
C ALA A 132 46.48 43.80 -33.79
N ASP A 133 46.08 43.20 -32.66
CA ASP A 133 45.50 41.86 -32.60
C ASP A 133 44.10 41.80 -33.24
N ASP A 134 43.28 42.85 -33.08
CA ASP A 134 41.96 42.93 -33.71
C ASP A 134 42.08 43.05 -35.24
N LEU A 135 43.08 43.82 -35.70
CA LEU A 135 43.38 43.99 -37.12
C LEU A 135 43.96 42.72 -37.76
N ASP A 136 44.79 41.97 -37.03
CA ASP A 136 45.35 40.69 -37.49
C ASP A 136 44.25 39.62 -37.60
N TRP A 137 43.30 39.59 -36.67
CA TRP A 137 42.16 38.68 -36.76
C TRP A 137 41.28 38.97 -37.98
N LEU A 138 40.97 40.25 -38.24
CA LEU A 138 40.16 40.69 -39.38
C LEU A 138 40.82 40.51 -40.75
N SER A 139 42.15 40.41 -40.80
CA SER A 139 42.88 40.26 -42.06
C SER A 139 43.17 38.82 -42.43
N ASN A 140 43.08 37.89 -41.46
CA ASN A 140 43.38 36.47 -41.64
C ASN A 140 42.14 35.55 -41.57
N HIS A 141 40.93 36.09 -41.39
CA HIS A 141 39.64 35.39 -41.45
C HIS A 141 38.64 36.16 -42.32
#